data_AF-A0A945F3R7-F1
#
_entry.id   AF-A0A945F3R7-F1
#
_cell.length_a   1.000
_cell.length_b   1.000
_cell.length_c   1.000
_cell.angle_alpha   90.00
_cell.angle_beta   90.00
_cell.angle_gamma   90.00
#
_symmetry.space_group_name_H-M   'P 1'
#
loop_
_entity.id
_entity.type
_entity.pdbx_description
1 polymer ?
#
loop_
_entity_poly.entity_id
_entity_poly.type
_entity_poly.pdbx_seq_one_letter_code
_entity_poly.pdbx_strand_id
1 'polypeptide(L)'
;AENGKMQPYELFNRGFADYLMTQEGLAMYNVEKQRHIPFSTNDKALCHVIAIDSALKSSFQKTFDKLISLGINKQQAFRSCLKAKRGLGDTSKAGAFTKDYIYYKGHKQVVDYVNEGGNITDLYIGKLNIEDLKKLEKIKGLAKPRVLPKWLK
;
A
#
# COMPACT_ATOMS: atom_id res chain seq x y z
N ALA A 1 -14.58 -3.07 3.02
CA ALA A 1 -15.80 -3.21 2.18
C ALA A 1 -17.03 -3.54 3.02
N GLU A 2 -17.03 -4.63 3.81
CA GLU A 2 -18.20 -5.03 4.60
C GLU A 2 -18.73 -3.95 5.55
N ASN A 3 -17.86 -3.28 6.33
CA ASN A 3 -18.30 -2.16 7.16
C ASN A 3 -18.86 -0.98 6.35
N GLY A 4 -18.34 -0.76 5.14
CA GLY A 4 -18.81 0.31 4.26
C GLY A 4 -20.24 0.09 3.77
N LYS A 5 -20.68 -1.16 3.59
CA LYS A 5 -22.07 -1.53 3.28
C LYS A 5 -23.04 -1.24 4.44
N MET A 6 -22.52 -1.13 5.66
CA MET A 6 -23.29 -0.84 6.86
C MET A 6 -23.36 0.68 7.17
N GLN A 7 -22.75 1.51 6.33
CA GLN A 7 -22.80 2.96 6.47
C GLN A 7 -24.07 3.53 5.82
N PRO A 8 -24.58 4.68 6.29
CA PRO A 8 -25.74 5.34 5.67
C PRO A 8 -25.45 5.87 4.26
N TYR A 9 -24.18 6.05 3.89
CA TYR A 9 -23.78 6.55 2.58
C TYR A 9 -23.01 5.48 1.80
N GLU A 10 -23.49 5.18 0.59
CA GLU A 10 -22.90 4.16 -0.29
C GLU A 10 -21.45 4.48 -0.71
N LEU A 11 -21.03 5.74 -0.56
CA LEU A 11 -19.65 6.18 -0.81
C LEU A 11 -18.62 5.38 0.01
N PHE A 12 -18.95 5.00 1.25
CA PHE A 12 -18.06 4.17 2.09
C PHE A 12 -17.90 2.74 1.57
N ASN A 13 -18.86 2.23 0.79
CA ASN A 13 -18.77 0.94 0.12
C ASN A 13 -18.07 1.07 -1.25
N ARG A 14 -18.37 2.12 -2.01
CA ARG A 14 -17.79 2.34 -3.35
C ARG A 14 -16.33 2.75 -3.29
N GLY A 15 -15.99 3.70 -2.43
CA GLY A 15 -14.65 4.26 -2.29
C GLY A 15 -14.66 5.79 -2.43
N PHE A 16 -13.96 6.46 -1.52
CA PHE A 16 -13.63 7.88 -1.59
C PHE A 16 -12.53 8.12 -2.64
N ALA A 17 -12.22 9.37 -2.98
CA ALA A 17 -11.06 9.64 -3.83
C ALA A 17 -9.77 9.08 -3.19
N ASP A 18 -8.92 8.46 -4.00
CA ASP A 18 -7.60 7.92 -3.60
C ASP A 18 -7.60 6.91 -2.43
N TYR A 19 -8.76 6.32 -2.11
CA TYR A 19 -8.94 5.36 -1.02
C TYR A 19 -8.01 4.13 -1.11
N LEU A 20 -7.59 3.78 -2.33
CA LEU A 20 -6.87 2.54 -2.60
C LEU A 20 -5.56 2.47 -1.81
N MET A 21 -4.83 3.59 -1.69
CA MET A 21 -3.57 3.63 -0.95
C MET A 21 -3.77 3.27 0.52
N THR A 22 -4.79 3.84 1.16
CA THR A 22 -5.14 3.52 2.55
C THR A 22 -5.59 2.06 2.70
N GLN A 23 -6.37 1.52 1.76
CA GLN A 23 -6.81 0.12 1.84
C GLN A 23 -5.65 -0.88 1.70
N GLU A 24 -4.75 -0.66 0.74
CA GLU A 24 -3.57 -1.52 0.57
C GLU A 24 -2.60 -1.37 1.75
N GLY A 25 -2.45 -0.16 2.27
CA GLY A 25 -1.68 0.11 3.49
C GLY A 25 -2.24 -0.61 4.71
N LEU A 26 -3.56 -0.52 4.92
CA LEU A 26 -4.25 -1.20 6.02
C LEU A 26 -4.16 -2.72 5.88
N ALA A 27 -4.20 -3.25 4.66
CA ALA A 27 -3.99 -4.67 4.41
C ALA A 27 -2.57 -5.11 4.81
N MET A 28 -1.53 -4.35 4.45
CA MET A 28 -0.16 -4.66 4.86
C MET A 28 0.04 -4.54 6.37
N TYR A 29 -0.55 -3.52 7.00
CA TYR A 29 -0.52 -3.34 8.45
C TYR A 29 -1.16 -4.54 9.17
N ASN A 30 -2.29 -5.02 8.66
CA ASN A 30 -2.96 -6.22 9.16
C ASN A 30 -2.10 -7.48 9.04
N VAL A 31 -1.38 -7.65 7.94
CA VAL A 31 -0.46 -8.78 7.77
C VAL A 31 0.67 -8.70 8.79
N GLU A 32 1.27 -7.52 8.98
CA GLU A 32 2.32 -7.30 9.98
C GLU A 32 1.83 -7.66 11.39
N LYS A 33 0.68 -7.12 11.82
CA LYS A 33 0.11 -7.40 13.15
C LYS A 33 -0.29 -8.86 13.33
N GLN A 34 -0.92 -9.47 12.33
CA GLN A 34 -1.36 -10.85 12.42
C GLN A 34 -0.18 -11.84 12.47
N ARG A 35 0.91 -11.55 11.74
CA ARG A 35 2.08 -12.43 11.65
C ARG A 35 3.16 -12.11 12.67
N HIS A 36 3.12 -10.94 13.30
CA HIS A 36 4.19 -10.42 14.15
C HIS A 36 5.53 -10.32 13.40
N ILE A 37 5.47 -10.04 12.09
CA ILE A 37 6.63 -9.90 11.21
C ILE A 37 6.59 -8.49 10.62
N PRO A 38 7.58 -7.62 10.94
CA PRO A 38 7.62 -6.26 10.43
C PRO A 38 7.64 -6.21 8.90
N PHE A 39 6.90 -5.28 8.29
CA PHE A 39 6.91 -5.08 6.85
C PHE A 39 8.31 -4.77 6.32
N SER A 40 9.17 -4.15 7.14
CA SER A 40 10.58 -3.89 6.81
C SER A 40 11.41 -5.15 6.54
N THR A 41 10.94 -6.33 6.94
CA THR A 41 11.59 -7.61 6.63
C THR A 41 11.08 -8.25 5.33
N ASN A 42 10.14 -7.61 4.65
CA ASN A 42 9.61 -8.08 3.38
C ASN A 42 10.53 -7.66 2.22
N ASP A 43 11.67 -8.34 2.10
CA ASP A 43 12.71 -8.07 1.10
C ASP A 43 12.16 -8.00 -0.33
N LYS A 44 11.15 -8.83 -0.64
CA LYS A 44 10.53 -8.85 -1.96
C LYS A 44 9.80 -7.54 -2.26
N ALA A 45 9.05 -7.01 -1.30
CA ALA A 45 8.35 -5.75 -1.45
C ALA A 45 9.34 -4.57 -1.54
N LEU A 46 10.35 -4.55 -0.65
CA LEU A 46 11.37 -3.49 -0.65
C LEU A 46 12.22 -3.49 -1.93
N CYS A 47 12.65 -4.66 -2.39
CA CYS A 47 13.33 -4.83 -3.68
C CYS A 47 12.50 -4.28 -4.83
N HIS A 48 11.17 -4.46 -4.79
CA HIS A 48 10.31 -3.97 -5.85
C HIS A 48 10.15 -2.44 -5.82
N VAL A 49 10.11 -1.82 -4.63
CA VAL A 49 10.14 -0.35 -4.50
C VAL A 49 11.41 0.23 -5.12
N ILE A 50 12.57 -0.38 -4.83
CA ILE A 50 13.86 0.04 -5.42
C ILE A 50 13.85 -0.14 -6.94
N ALA A 51 13.29 -1.26 -7.43
CA ALA A 51 13.17 -1.51 -8.86
C ALA A 51 12.31 -0.45 -9.57
N ILE A 52 11.20 -0.04 -8.96
CA ILE A 52 10.33 1.02 -9.50
C ILE A 52 11.10 2.35 -9.56
N ASP A 53 11.75 2.76 -8.48
CA ASP A 53 12.52 4.02 -8.44
C ASP A 53 13.61 4.05 -9.53
N SER A 54 14.35 2.95 -9.68
CA SER A 54 15.39 2.84 -10.69
C SER A 54 14.82 2.79 -12.12
N ALA A 55 13.73 2.06 -12.35
CA ALA A 55 13.07 1.95 -13.65
C ALA A 55 12.49 3.28 -14.15
N LEU A 56 12.02 4.15 -13.24
CA LEU A 56 11.56 5.49 -13.59
C LEU A 56 12.66 6.37 -14.20
N LYS A 57 13.93 6.04 -13.98
CA LYS A 57 15.09 6.85 -14.37
C LYS A 57 15.99 6.17 -15.40
N SER A 58 15.77 4.88 -15.68
CA SER A 58 16.76 4.07 -16.40
C SER A 58 16.14 2.92 -17.20
N SER A 59 16.96 2.22 -17.98
CA SER A 59 16.57 1.03 -18.74
C SER A 59 16.33 -0.19 -17.84
N PHE A 60 15.73 -1.25 -18.37
CA PHE A 60 15.62 -2.54 -17.70
C PHE A 60 16.98 -3.07 -17.26
N GLN A 61 17.99 -3.04 -18.15
CA GLN A 61 19.33 -3.52 -17.83
C GLN A 61 19.93 -2.75 -16.65
N LYS A 62 19.91 -1.41 -16.70
CA LYS A 62 20.44 -0.57 -15.60
C LYS A 62 19.68 -0.80 -14.28
N THR A 63 18.37 -1.00 -14.35
CA THR A 63 17.55 -1.34 -13.18
C THR A 63 17.95 -2.69 -12.60
N PHE A 64 18.10 -3.71 -13.44
CA PHE A 64 18.53 -5.04 -13.01
C PHE A 64 19.92 -4.99 -12.39
N ASP A 65 20.90 -4.36 -13.06
CA ASP A 65 22.27 -4.22 -12.57
C ASP A 65 22.32 -3.50 -11.22
N LYS A 66 21.49 -2.46 -11.04
CA LYS A 66 21.34 -1.76 -9.75
C LYS A 66 20.86 -2.69 -8.63
N LEU A 67 19.90 -3.59 -8.91
CA LEU A 67 19.43 -4.55 -7.91
C LEU A 67 20.52 -5.58 -7.58
N ILE A 68 21.25 -6.05 -8.59
CA ILE A 68 22.40 -6.95 -8.39
C ILE A 68 23.48 -6.29 -7.55
N SER A 69 23.80 -5.01 -7.79
CA SER A 69 24.81 -4.28 -7.01
C SER A 69 24.44 -4.10 -5.54
N LEU A 70 23.15 -4.27 -5.19
CA LEU A 70 22.66 -4.25 -3.81
C LEU A 70 22.66 -5.63 -3.15
N GLY A 71 23.20 -6.66 -3.81
CA GLY A 71 23.26 -8.02 -3.29
C GLY A 71 21.97 -8.83 -3.47
N ILE A 72 20.99 -8.29 -4.21
CA ILE A 72 19.74 -9.01 -4.47
C ILE A 72 20.01 -10.15 -5.46
N ASN A 73 19.53 -11.35 -5.13
CA ASN A 73 19.71 -12.50 -6.00
C ASN A 73 19.09 -12.28 -7.39
N LYS A 74 19.71 -12.86 -8.42
CA LYS A 74 19.32 -12.66 -9.84
C LYS A 74 17.84 -12.91 -10.11
N GLN A 75 17.26 -13.95 -9.50
CA GLN A 75 15.86 -14.30 -9.76
C GLN A 75 14.90 -13.23 -9.20
N GLN A 76 15.14 -12.75 -7.99
CA GLN A 76 14.33 -11.69 -7.37
C GLN A 76 14.54 -10.33 -8.07
N ALA A 77 15.79 -10.01 -8.43
CA ALA A 77 16.12 -8.80 -9.19
C ALA A 77 15.38 -8.77 -10.54
N PHE A 78 15.45 -9.87 -11.30
CA PHE A 78 14.78 -9.99 -12.59
C PHE A 78 13.26 -9.85 -12.44
N ARG A 79 12.64 -10.58 -11.50
CA ARG A 79 11.20 -10.51 -11.24
C ARG A 79 10.74 -9.09 -10.88
N SER A 80 11.51 -8.40 -10.04
CA SER A 80 11.19 -7.04 -9.60
C SER A 80 11.32 -6.03 -10.74
N CYS A 81 12.38 -6.15 -11.55
CA CYS A 81 12.58 -5.34 -12.74
C CYS A 81 11.49 -5.58 -13.79
N LEU A 82 11.13 -6.84 -14.03
CA LEU A 82 10.03 -7.21 -14.93
C LEU A 82 8.69 -6.60 -14.48
N LYS A 83 8.33 -6.72 -13.20
CA LYS A 83 7.13 -6.05 -12.68
C LYS A 83 7.21 -4.54 -12.83
N ALA A 84 8.37 -3.94 -12.56
CA ALA A 84 8.53 -2.49 -12.64
C ALA A 84 8.46 -1.98 -14.09
N LYS A 85 8.91 -2.76 -15.08
CA LYS A 85 8.90 -2.38 -16.50
C LYS A 85 7.70 -2.92 -17.29
N ARG A 86 6.75 -3.60 -16.64
CA ARG A 86 5.63 -4.24 -17.34
C ARG A 86 4.78 -3.23 -18.11
N GLY A 87 4.36 -3.62 -19.32
CA GLY A 87 3.55 -2.77 -20.20
C GLY A 87 4.34 -1.76 -21.04
N LEU A 88 5.66 -1.67 -20.86
CA LEU A 88 6.51 -0.86 -21.74
C LEU A 88 6.94 -1.66 -22.95
N GLY A 89 6.72 -1.13 -24.16
CA GLY A 89 7.13 -1.77 -25.42
C GLY A 89 8.65 -1.67 -25.66
N ASP A 90 9.28 -0.57 -25.25
CA ASP A 90 10.73 -0.38 -25.32
C ASP A 90 11.31 -0.21 -23.92
N THR A 91 11.95 -1.26 -23.42
CA THR A 91 12.49 -1.32 -22.06
C THR A 91 13.88 -0.68 -21.92
N SER A 92 14.47 -0.19 -23.02
CA SER A 92 15.68 0.64 -22.98
C SER A 92 15.40 2.05 -22.42
N LYS A 93 14.15 2.50 -22.50
CA LYS A 93 13.71 3.81 -22.03
C LYS A 93 13.33 3.81 -20.55
N ALA A 94 13.40 5.00 -19.95
CA ALA A 94 12.88 5.27 -18.62
C ALA A 94 11.35 5.09 -18.58
N GLY A 95 10.82 4.68 -17.43
CA GLY A 95 9.40 4.43 -17.21
C GLY A 95 9.18 3.25 -16.28
N ALA A 96 8.11 3.29 -15.48
CA ALA A 96 7.77 2.19 -14.60
C ALA A 96 6.26 2.05 -14.41
N PHE A 97 5.82 0.81 -14.20
CA PHE A 97 4.52 0.49 -13.65
C PHE A 97 4.57 0.65 -12.13
N THR A 98 4.05 1.78 -11.64
CA THR A 98 4.23 2.23 -10.25
C THR A 98 3.14 1.74 -9.29
N LYS A 99 2.14 0.99 -9.75
CA LYS A 99 0.98 0.64 -8.91
C LYS A 99 1.39 -0.05 -7.61
N ASP A 100 2.44 -0.86 -7.62
CA ASP A 100 2.85 -1.62 -6.43
C ASP A 100 3.64 -0.76 -5.42
N TYR A 101 3.96 0.50 -5.75
CA TYR A 101 4.51 1.45 -4.79
C TYR A 101 3.49 1.81 -3.68
N ILE A 102 2.19 1.74 -3.99
CA ILE A 102 1.13 2.11 -3.04
C ILE A 102 1.11 1.23 -1.78
N TYR A 103 1.60 -0.01 -1.86
CA TYR A 103 1.68 -0.92 -0.71
C TYR A 103 2.63 -0.38 0.36
N TYR A 104 3.85 0.02 -0.04
CA TYR A 104 4.83 0.57 0.88
C TYR A 104 4.39 1.94 1.42
N LYS A 105 4.00 2.85 0.52
CA LYS A 105 3.56 4.19 0.91
C LYS A 105 2.33 4.14 1.82
N GLY A 106 1.34 3.33 1.46
CA GLY A 106 0.14 3.12 2.26
C GLY A 106 0.45 2.50 3.63
N HIS A 107 1.32 1.48 3.68
CA HIS A 107 1.72 0.87 4.95
C HIS A 107 2.35 1.92 5.88
N LYS A 108 3.31 2.69 5.35
CA LYS A 108 3.94 3.79 6.10
C LYS A 108 2.91 4.80 6.59
N GLN A 109 1.98 5.22 5.74
CA GLN A 109 0.94 6.19 6.11
C GLN A 109 0.05 5.68 7.26
N VAL A 110 -0.30 4.39 7.27
CA VAL A 110 -1.07 3.78 8.36
C VAL A 110 -0.25 3.66 9.64
N VAL A 111 1.02 3.26 9.55
CA VAL A 111 1.92 3.20 10.71
C VAL A 111 2.11 4.60 11.33
N ASP A 112 2.39 5.60 10.51
CA ASP A 112 2.59 6.99 10.94
C ASP A 112 1.32 7.50 11.65
N TYR A 113 0.13 7.30 11.07
CA TYR A 113 -1.14 7.66 11.70
C TYR A 113 -1.33 7.04 13.09
N VAL A 114 -1.04 5.75 13.26
CA VAL A 114 -1.16 5.09 14.57
C VAL A 114 -0.12 5.62 15.56
N ASN A 115 1.12 5.83 15.12
CA ASN A 115 2.19 6.36 15.97
C ASN A 115 1.91 7.80 16.43
N GLU A 116 1.18 8.57 15.61
CA GLU A 116 0.71 9.93 15.93
C GLU A 116 -0.54 9.94 16.85
N GLY A 117 -0.97 8.78 17.35
CA GLY A 117 -2.11 8.64 18.26
C GLY A 117 -3.46 8.40 17.57
N GLY A 118 -3.46 8.19 16.25
CA GLY A 118 -4.64 7.83 15.49
C GLY A 118 -5.23 6.49 15.91
N ASN A 119 -6.56 6.41 15.96
CA ASN A 119 -7.25 5.17 16.28
C ASN A 119 -7.38 4.30 15.02
N ILE A 120 -6.64 3.19 14.98
CA ILE A 120 -6.65 2.27 13.84
C ILE A 120 -8.06 1.79 13.44
N THR A 121 -9.01 1.73 14.38
CA THR A 121 -10.39 1.34 14.10
C THR A 121 -11.11 2.30 13.15
N ASP A 122 -10.72 3.57 13.10
CA ASP A 122 -11.33 4.58 12.22
C ASP A 122 -11.11 4.25 10.74
N LEU A 123 -10.01 3.55 10.41
CA LEU A 123 -9.72 3.10 9.04
C LEU A 123 -10.62 1.95 8.57
N TYR A 124 -11.42 1.36 9.47
CA TYR A 124 -12.31 0.25 9.16
C TYR A 124 -13.73 0.67 8.82
N ILE A 125 -14.10 1.95 8.94
CA ILE A 125 -15.50 2.39 8.71
C ILE A 125 -15.96 2.18 7.25
N GLY A 126 -15.02 2.11 6.31
CA GLY A 126 -15.29 1.95 4.89
C GLY A 126 -14.02 2.07 4.03
N LYS A 127 -14.22 2.31 2.73
CA LYS A 127 -13.16 2.57 1.76
C LYS A 127 -12.85 4.07 1.70
N LEU A 128 -12.01 4.55 2.61
CA LEU A 128 -11.65 5.97 2.72
C LEU A 128 -10.17 6.21 2.44
N ASN A 129 -9.82 7.45 2.12
CA ASN A 129 -8.47 7.97 2.26
C ASN A 129 -8.29 8.46 3.70
N ILE A 130 -7.21 8.07 4.35
CA ILE A 130 -6.88 8.45 5.74
C ILE A 130 -6.83 9.97 5.95
N GLU A 131 -6.50 10.73 4.91
CA GLU A 131 -6.50 12.20 4.94
C GLU A 131 -7.91 12.79 5.12
N ASP A 132 -8.95 12.02 4.78
CA ASP A 132 -10.34 12.45 4.93
C ASP A 132 -10.88 12.22 6.34
N LEU A 133 -10.19 11.49 7.24
CA LEU A 133 -10.70 11.16 8.58
C LEU A 133 -11.19 12.39 9.35
N LYS A 134 -10.43 13.49 9.35
CA LYS A 134 -10.82 14.76 10.01
C LYS A 134 -12.10 15.36 9.45
N LYS A 135 -12.42 15.12 8.16
CA LYS A 135 -13.67 15.58 7.54
C LYS A 135 -14.83 14.69 7.98
N LEU A 136 -14.58 13.40 8.20
CA LEU A 136 -15.59 12.42 8.59
C LEU A 136 -16.14 12.67 10.01
N GLU A 137 -15.34 13.25 10.91
CA GLU A 137 -15.78 13.68 12.25
C GLU A 137 -17.00 14.63 12.21
N LYS A 138 -17.16 15.38 11.10
CA LYS A 138 -18.28 16.31 10.92
C LYS A 138 -19.55 15.62 10.43
N ILE A 139 -19.47 14.37 9.99
CA ILE A 139 -20.60 13.61 9.45
C ILE A 139 -21.29 12.88 10.59
N LYS A 140 -22.51 13.29 10.91
CA LYS A 140 -23.34 12.63 11.92
C LYS A 140 -23.96 11.34 11.36
N GLY A 141 -24.18 10.36 12.24
CA GLY A 141 -24.90 9.12 11.91
C GLY A 141 -24.05 8.02 11.29
N LEU A 142 -22.72 8.16 11.25
CA LEU A 142 -21.83 7.07 10.81
C LEU A 142 -21.90 5.89 11.78
N ALA A 143 -21.97 4.69 11.23
CA ALA A 143 -21.97 3.45 12.00
C ALA A 143 -20.54 3.11 12.44
N LYS A 144 -20.40 2.60 13.67
CA LYS A 144 -19.13 2.03 14.14
C LYS A 144 -18.76 0.79 13.32
N PRO A 145 -17.47 0.56 13.04
CA PRO A 145 -17.03 -0.63 12.30
C PRO A 145 -17.31 -1.89 13.13
N ARG A 146 -17.94 -2.90 12.52
CA ARG A 146 -18.31 -4.17 13.17
C ARG A 146 -17.38 -5.32 12.80
N VAL A 147 -16.90 -5.34 11.56
CA VAL A 147 -15.97 -6.33 11.04
C VAL A 147 -14.55 -5.82 11.27
N LEU A 148 -13.88 -6.38 12.28
CA LEU A 148 -12.50 -6.07 12.64
C LEU A 148 -11.61 -7.32 12.56
N PRO A 149 -10.31 -7.18 12.30
CA PRO A 149 -9.38 -8.30 12.30
C PRO A 149 -9.23 -8.89 13.71
N LYS A 150 -8.90 -10.18 13.81
CA LYS A 150 -8.85 -10.90 15.09
C LYS A 150 -7.86 -10.28 16.10
N TRP A 151 -6.74 -9.76 15.62
CA TRP A 151 -5.72 -9.15 16.48
C TRP A 151 -6.17 -7.83 17.14
N LEU A 152 -7.24 -7.21 16.64
CA LEU A 152 -7.78 -5.93 17.11
C LEU A 152 -9.08 -6.10 17.93
N LYS A 153 -9.55 -7.34 18.10
CA LYS A 153 -10.78 -7.66 18.84
C LYS A 153 -10.49 -7.86 20.32
#